data_AF-A0A2G8JX44-F1
#
_entry.id   AF-A0A2G8JX44-F1
#
_cell.length_a   1.000
_cell.length_b   1.000
_cell.length_c   1.000
_cell.angle_alpha   90.00
_cell.angle_beta   90.00
_cell.angle_gamma   90.00
#
_symmetry.space_group_name_H-M   'P 1'
#
loop_
_entity.id
_entity.type
_entity.pdbx_description
1 polymer ?
#
loop_
_entity_poly.entity_id
_entity_poly.type
_entity_poly.pdbx_seq_one_letter_code
_entity_poly.pdbx_strand_id
1 'polypeptide(L)'
;MDDNVKAPSDPEVKNIVDKLANFVARNGPEFEKMTKQKQKDNPKFQFLFGGEHFQYYISKVKREQLILQDQKQKIAEQQAKIQEVITRQSIQTAPWQPQIQQQQQFQDKIKESEENLAKQKQMLLSQQKEQMESVVMSNRLDKIQDLAQAMDINLSEFDATLQAIIDSCTKDAISAGKQWIFAAAKSPQHAEVVAKYLLQKIAPKNIPFTTKLHLIYLINDALHHCVKREAKDLHTALGTVIIPIYCGSYLTANDENKAKLDKVLKLWATNHYFREGIIEQLKKPVISMSTYQAFQIKENHEAIQGVLASVQEKIKILEKQHGEYVAHMQYSNINSSYSNSNNSSSATTAVAATLQKQQQLQQIQIPHRFWKF
;
A
#
# COMPACT_ATOMS: atom_id res chain seq x y z
N MET A 1 -7.87 -52.51 -13.11
CA MET A 1 -7.78 -53.95 -13.43
C MET A 1 -9.16 -54.36 -13.88
N ASP A 2 -9.29 -54.40 -15.19
CA ASP A 2 -10.52 -54.58 -15.92
C ASP A 2 -10.71 -56.09 -16.10
N ASP A 3 -11.33 -56.73 -15.12
CA ASP A 3 -11.78 -58.10 -15.27
C ASP A 3 -13.21 -58.06 -15.80
N ASN A 4 -13.35 -58.39 -17.08
CA ASN A 4 -14.62 -58.72 -17.72
C ASN A 4 -15.20 -59.96 -17.03
N VAL A 5 -15.81 -59.75 -15.86
CA VAL A 5 -16.44 -60.81 -15.08
C VAL A 5 -17.71 -61.24 -15.80
N LYS A 6 -17.61 -62.37 -16.52
CA LYS A 6 -18.70 -62.96 -17.29
C LYS A 6 -19.89 -63.24 -16.36
N ALA A 7 -21.01 -62.56 -16.60
CA ALA A 7 -22.25 -62.83 -15.90
C ALA A 7 -22.67 -64.29 -16.15
N PRO A 8 -23.34 -64.96 -15.19
CA PRO A 8 -23.88 -66.29 -15.42
C PRO A 8 -24.76 -66.31 -16.68
N SER A 9 -24.49 -67.24 -17.59
CA SER A 9 -25.30 -67.45 -18.81
C SER A 9 -26.71 -67.93 -18.48
N ASP A 10 -26.88 -68.55 -17.32
CA ASP A 10 -28.16 -68.99 -16.79
C ASP A 10 -28.86 -67.85 -16.02
N PRO A 11 -30.05 -67.39 -16.47
CA PRO A 11 -30.81 -66.34 -15.81
C PRO A 11 -31.27 -66.73 -14.39
N GLU A 12 -31.44 -68.02 -14.06
CA GLU A 12 -31.83 -68.47 -12.73
C GLU A 12 -30.66 -68.30 -11.73
N VAL A 13 -29.45 -68.72 -12.12
CA VAL A 13 -28.24 -68.55 -11.29
C VAL A 13 -27.92 -67.08 -11.08
N LYS A 14 -28.02 -66.26 -12.13
CA LYS A 14 -27.82 -64.81 -12.04
C LYS A 14 -28.79 -64.15 -11.04
N ASN A 15 -30.06 -64.52 -11.07
CA ASN A 15 -31.06 -63.99 -10.14
C ASN A 15 -30.79 -64.37 -8.68
N ILE A 16 -30.32 -65.60 -8.43
CA ILE A 16 -29.94 -66.05 -7.08
C ILE A 16 -28.73 -65.24 -6.58
N VAL A 17 -27.71 -65.06 -7.43
CA VAL A 17 -26.52 -64.27 -7.12
C VAL A 17 -26.86 -62.81 -6.84
N ASP A 18 -27.69 -62.17 -7.68
CA ASP A 18 -28.08 -60.77 -7.53
C ASP A 18 -28.92 -60.54 -6.25
N LYS A 19 -29.87 -61.44 -5.95
CA LYS A 19 -30.68 -61.38 -4.72
C LYS A 19 -29.83 -61.53 -3.46
N LEU A 20 -28.91 -62.50 -3.46
CA LEU A 20 -28.02 -62.71 -2.33
C LEU A 20 -27.05 -61.54 -2.16
N ALA A 21 -26.51 -61.03 -3.27
CA ALA A 21 -25.58 -59.90 -3.23
C ALA A 21 -26.24 -58.63 -2.67
N ASN A 22 -27.47 -58.33 -3.06
CA ASN A 22 -28.24 -57.22 -2.50
C ASN A 22 -28.54 -57.43 -1.01
N PHE A 23 -28.91 -58.65 -0.63
CA PHE A 23 -29.21 -58.99 0.76
C PHE A 23 -27.97 -58.86 1.66
N VAL A 24 -26.81 -59.35 1.22
CA VAL A 24 -25.53 -59.23 1.94
C VAL A 24 -25.03 -57.78 1.98
N ALA A 25 -25.22 -57.02 0.91
CA ALA A 25 -24.86 -55.60 0.89
C ALA A 25 -25.65 -54.77 1.91
N ARG A 26 -26.92 -55.11 2.17
CA ARG A 26 -27.78 -54.42 3.15
C ARG A 26 -27.55 -54.87 4.58
N ASN A 27 -27.37 -56.17 4.80
CA ASN A 27 -27.38 -56.76 6.14
C ASN A 27 -25.97 -57.10 6.67
N GLY A 28 -24.95 -57.02 5.82
CA GLY A 28 -23.55 -57.23 6.19
C GLY A 28 -23.02 -58.64 5.90
N PRO A 29 -21.68 -58.82 6.02
CA PRO A 29 -20.97 -60.03 5.62
C PRO A 29 -21.29 -61.26 6.51
N GLU A 30 -21.84 -61.06 7.70
CA GLU A 30 -22.28 -62.16 8.57
C GLU A 30 -23.42 -62.98 7.94
N PHE A 31 -24.28 -62.34 7.15
CA PHE A 31 -25.33 -63.04 6.40
C PHE A 31 -24.78 -63.89 5.26
N GLU A 32 -23.66 -63.48 4.65
CA GLU A 32 -22.98 -64.31 3.66
C GLU A 32 -22.46 -65.60 4.32
N LYS A 33 -21.82 -65.50 5.50
CA LYS A 33 -21.32 -66.67 6.25
C LYS A 33 -22.45 -67.62 6.63
N MET A 34 -23.59 -67.08 7.07
CA MET A 34 -24.76 -67.87 7.43
C MET A 34 -25.35 -68.60 6.21
N THR A 35 -25.48 -67.92 5.06
CA THR A 35 -25.97 -68.56 3.83
C THR A 35 -25.00 -69.63 3.33
N LYS A 36 -23.68 -69.39 3.42
CA LYS A 36 -22.66 -70.43 3.15
C LYS A 36 -22.89 -71.65 4.03
N GLN A 37 -23.03 -71.49 5.35
CA GLN A 37 -23.15 -72.63 6.25
C GLN A 37 -24.44 -73.45 6.02
N LYS A 38 -25.56 -72.81 5.69
CA LYS A 38 -26.86 -73.46 5.47
C LYS A 38 -27.02 -74.11 4.10
N GLN A 39 -26.30 -73.64 3.07
CA GLN A 39 -26.48 -74.08 1.68
C GLN A 39 -25.27 -74.86 1.15
N LYS A 40 -24.47 -75.47 2.04
CA LYS A 40 -23.22 -76.16 1.70
C LYS A 40 -23.41 -77.31 0.70
N ASP A 41 -24.54 -78.01 0.77
CA ASP A 41 -24.86 -79.15 -0.08
C ASP A 41 -25.76 -78.79 -1.27
N ASN A 42 -26.04 -77.49 -1.50
CA ASN A 42 -26.93 -77.03 -2.56
C ASN A 42 -26.16 -76.59 -3.82
N PRO A 43 -26.33 -77.28 -4.97
CA PRO A 43 -25.63 -76.94 -6.21
C PRO A 43 -25.89 -75.50 -6.68
N LYS A 44 -27.07 -74.93 -6.37
CA LYS A 44 -27.44 -73.56 -6.77
C LYS A 44 -26.65 -72.46 -6.04
N PHE A 45 -25.99 -72.80 -4.93
CA PHE A 45 -25.19 -71.87 -4.11
C PHE A 45 -23.69 -72.17 -4.15
N GLN A 46 -23.27 -73.10 -5.01
CA GLN A 46 -21.89 -73.54 -5.10
C GLN A 46 -20.93 -72.38 -5.44
N PHE A 47 -21.41 -71.35 -6.16
CA PHE A 47 -20.66 -70.12 -6.45
C PHE A 47 -20.13 -69.40 -5.19
N LEU A 48 -20.73 -69.59 -4.02
CA LEU A 48 -20.27 -68.98 -2.75
C LEU A 48 -18.99 -69.62 -2.19
N PHE A 49 -18.68 -70.85 -2.61
CA PHE A 49 -17.53 -71.64 -2.13
C PHE A 49 -16.33 -71.58 -3.08
N GLY A 50 -16.38 -70.68 -4.08
CA GLY A 50 -15.38 -70.58 -5.15
C GLY A 50 -15.86 -71.26 -6.44
N GLY A 51 -15.21 -70.94 -7.56
CA GLY A 51 -15.56 -71.44 -8.89
C GLY A 51 -16.12 -70.36 -9.83
N GLU A 52 -16.77 -70.81 -10.91
CA GLU A 52 -17.39 -69.91 -11.91
C GLU A 52 -18.48 -69.04 -11.23
N HIS A 53 -18.52 -67.75 -11.58
CA HIS A 53 -19.45 -66.73 -11.04
C HIS A 53 -19.21 -66.19 -9.61
N PHE A 54 -18.23 -66.69 -8.85
CA PHE A 54 -17.89 -66.13 -7.53
C PHE A 54 -17.41 -64.66 -7.62
N GLN A 55 -16.60 -64.35 -8.63
CA GLN A 55 -16.12 -62.98 -8.89
C GLN A 55 -17.27 -62.02 -9.25
N TYR A 56 -18.32 -62.53 -9.90
CA TYR A 56 -19.51 -61.74 -10.26
C TYR A 56 -20.29 -61.38 -9.00
N TYR A 57 -20.47 -62.35 -8.10
CA TYR A 57 -21.09 -62.14 -6.79
C TYR A 57 -20.35 -61.09 -5.95
N ILE A 58 -19.02 -61.20 -5.78
CA ILE A 58 -18.23 -60.23 -5.01
C ILE A 58 -18.36 -58.82 -5.60
N SER A 59 -18.23 -58.72 -6.94
CA SER A 59 -18.34 -57.44 -7.64
C SER A 59 -19.74 -56.82 -7.49
N LYS A 60 -20.78 -57.66 -7.45
CA LYS A 60 -22.17 -57.22 -7.21
C LYS A 60 -22.38 -56.75 -5.78
N VAL A 61 -21.94 -57.51 -4.77
CA VAL A 61 -22.00 -57.09 -3.36
C VAL A 61 -21.30 -55.75 -3.17
N LYS A 62 -20.08 -55.60 -3.70
CA LYS A 62 -19.29 -54.37 -3.61
C LYS A 62 -20.00 -53.18 -4.27
N ARG A 63 -20.60 -53.38 -5.44
CA ARG A 63 -21.38 -52.34 -6.14
C ARG A 63 -22.60 -51.91 -5.34
N GLU A 64 -23.37 -52.86 -4.81
CA GLU A 64 -24.57 -52.55 -4.01
C GLU A 64 -24.19 -51.85 -2.69
N GLN A 65 -23.06 -52.23 -2.05
CA GLN A 65 -22.54 -51.54 -0.86
C GLN A 65 -22.11 -50.09 -1.17
N LEU A 66 -21.43 -49.86 -2.30
CA LEU A 66 -21.02 -48.51 -2.73
C LEU A 66 -22.23 -47.60 -2.98
N ILE A 67 -23.29 -48.13 -3.62
CA ILE A 67 -24.54 -47.38 -3.87
C ILE A 67 -25.20 -46.97 -2.55
N LEU A 68 -25.26 -47.87 -1.56
CA LEU A 68 -25.82 -47.58 -0.24
C LEU A 68 -24.97 -46.55 0.53
N GLN A 69 -23.65 -46.59 0.38
CA GLN A 69 -22.74 -45.64 1.01
C GLN A 69 -22.86 -44.24 0.39
N ASP A 70 -22.93 -44.13 -0.94
CA ASP A 70 -23.15 -42.87 -1.66
C ASP A 70 -24.50 -42.23 -1.29
N GLN A 71 -25.58 -43.03 -1.16
CA GLN A 71 -26.87 -42.53 -0.68
C GLN A 71 -26.80 -41.99 0.76
N LYS A 72 -26.13 -42.72 1.67
CA LYS A 72 -25.94 -42.24 3.06
C LYS A 72 -25.12 -40.95 3.12
N GLN A 73 -24.09 -40.84 2.29
CA GLN A 73 -23.24 -39.66 2.22
C GLN A 73 -24.00 -38.44 1.66
N LYS A 74 -24.79 -38.62 0.60
CA LYS A 74 -25.66 -37.57 0.06
C LYS A 74 -26.71 -37.08 1.06
N ILE A 75 -27.30 -37.99 1.83
CA ILE A 75 -28.26 -37.65 2.89
C ILE A 75 -27.56 -36.87 4.01
N ALA A 76 -26.36 -37.28 4.43
CA ALA A 76 -25.59 -36.59 5.45
C ALA A 76 -25.14 -35.18 4.99
N GLU A 77 -24.68 -35.04 3.74
CA GLU A 77 -24.33 -33.74 3.15
C GLU A 77 -25.56 -32.82 3.03
N GLN A 78 -26.73 -33.37 2.67
CA GLN A 78 -27.95 -32.59 2.58
C GLN A 78 -28.45 -32.15 3.96
N GLN A 79 -28.35 -33.02 4.98
CA GLN A 79 -28.66 -32.65 6.37
C GLN A 79 -27.67 -31.61 6.91
N ALA A 80 -26.37 -31.73 6.61
CA ALA A 80 -25.36 -30.75 7.00
C ALA A 80 -25.62 -29.37 6.35
N LYS A 81 -26.00 -29.34 5.06
CA LYS A 81 -26.40 -28.09 4.38
C LYS A 81 -27.65 -27.47 5.01
N ILE A 82 -28.66 -28.27 5.36
CA ILE A 82 -29.86 -27.77 6.05
C ILE A 82 -29.49 -27.21 7.43
N GLN A 83 -28.61 -27.88 8.17
CA GLN A 83 -28.13 -27.42 9.48
C GLN A 83 -27.34 -26.11 9.37
N GLU A 84 -26.50 -25.95 8.34
CA GLU A 84 -25.77 -24.71 8.06
C GLU A 84 -26.73 -23.56 7.71
N VAL A 85 -27.75 -23.82 6.89
CA VAL A 85 -28.76 -22.81 6.51
C VAL A 85 -29.58 -22.37 7.73
N ILE A 86 -30.02 -23.31 8.57
CA ILE A 86 -30.75 -23.00 9.81
C ILE A 86 -29.87 -22.18 10.77
N THR A 87 -28.58 -22.54 10.89
CA THR A 87 -27.63 -21.81 11.74
C THR A 87 -27.36 -20.40 11.21
N ARG A 88 -27.22 -20.23 9.89
CA ARG A 88 -27.05 -18.89 9.28
C ARG A 88 -28.31 -18.03 9.43
N GLN A 89 -29.50 -18.60 9.24
CA GLN A 89 -30.76 -17.88 9.44
C GLN A 89 -30.99 -17.48 10.89
N SER A 90 -30.70 -18.36 11.86
CA SER A 90 -30.89 -18.04 13.28
C SER A 90 -29.93 -16.96 13.78
N ILE A 91 -28.70 -16.92 13.26
CA ILE A 91 -27.77 -15.82 13.52
C ILE A 91 -28.30 -14.52 12.89
N GLN A 92 -28.85 -14.57 11.66
CA GLN A 92 -29.42 -13.44 10.89
C GLN A 92 -30.75 -12.85 11.40
N THR A 93 -31.41 -13.49 12.35
CA THR A 93 -32.67 -12.98 12.94
C THR A 93 -32.52 -12.67 14.42
N ALA A 94 -31.29 -12.64 14.93
CA ALA A 94 -31.06 -12.53 16.36
C ALA A 94 -31.22 -11.08 16.85
N PRO A 95 -31.89 -10.83 18.00
CA PRO A 95 -32.19 -9.48 18.50
C PRO A 95 -30.99 -8.56 18.71
N TRP A 96 -29.79 -9.12 18.86
CA TRP A 96 -28.53 -8.40 19.07
C TRP A 96 -27.84 -7.94 17.77
N GLN A 97 -28.26 -8.41 16.60
CA GLN A 97 -27.62 -8.01 15.34
C GLN A 97 -27.69 -6.51 15.01
N PRO A 98 -28.83 -5.81 15.20
CA PRO A 98 -28.89 -4.37 14.96
C PRO A 98 -27.91 -3.58 15.85
N GLN A 99 -27.70 -4.06 17.09
CA GLN A 99 -26.79 -3.42 18.04
C GLN A 99 -25.31 -3.59 17.64
N ILE A 100 -24.93 -4.78 17.16
CA ILE A 100 -23.58 -5.03 16.62
C ILE A 100 -23.34 -4.15 15.40
N GLN A 101 -24.32 -4.03 14.51
CA GLN A 101 -24.21 -3.25 13.29
C GLN A 101 -24.11 -1.75 13.57
N GLN A 102 -24.86 -1.23 14.55
CA GLN A 102 -24.77 0.15 15.00
C GLN A 102 -23.42 0.46 15.68
N GLN A 103 -22.91 -0.48 16.49
CA GLN A 103 -21.60 -0.34 17.12
C GLN A 103 -20.46 -0.38 16.08
N GLN A 104 -20.62 -1.18 15.02
CA GLN A 104 -19.65 -1.23 13.92
C GLN A 104 -19.66 0.07 13.11
N GLN A 105 -20.83 0.60 12.75
CA GLN A 105 -20.94 1.92 12.09
C GLN A 105 -20.32 3.04 12.92
N PHE A 106 -20.43 2.96 14.24
CA PHE A 106 -19.84 3.92 15.15
C PHE A 106 -18.30 3.86 15.13
N GLN A 107 -17.74 2.64 15.19
CA GLN A 107 -16.30 2.41 15.05
C GLN A 107 -15.77 2.87 13.70
N ASP A 108 -16.53 2.63 12.62
CA ASP A 108 -16.16 3.05 11.27
C ASP A 108 -16.06 4.58 11.16
N LYS A 109 -16.97 5.33 11.80
CA LYS A 109 -16.92 6.80 11.84
C LYS A 109 -15.73 7.35 12.62
N ILE A 110 -15.34 6.68 13.71
CA ILE A 110 -14.12 7.05 14.44
C ILE A 110 -12.90 6.80 13.55
N LYS A 111 -12.80 5.62 12.96
CA LYS A 111 -11.70 5.26 12.04
C LYS A 111 -11.60 6.25 10.87
N GLU A 112 -12.71 6.60 10.24
CA GLU A 112 -12.74 7.60 9.17
C GLU A 112 -12.22 8.97 9.64
N SER A 113 -12.61 9.39 10.85
CA SER A 113 -12.13 10.65 11.43
C SER A 113 -10.63 10.64 11.77
N GLU A 114 -10.09 9.49 12.18
CA GLU A 114 -8.65 9.28 12.42
C GLU A 114 -7.87 9.34 11.10
N GLU A 115 -8.37 8.69 10.04
CA GLU A 115 -7.78 8.76 8.70
C GLU A 115 -7.82 10.20 8.16
N ASN A 116 -8.90 10.93 8.40
CA ASN A 116 -9.02 12.33 8.00
C ASN A 116 -8.03 13.23 8.77
N LEU A 117 -7.87 13.04 10.08
CA LEU A 117 -6.87 13.74 10.87
C LEU A 117 -5.45 13.44 10.35
N ALA A 118 -5.15 12.17 10.06
CA ALA A 118 -3.85 11.76 9.52
C ALA A 118 -3.54 12.45 8.18
N LYS A 119 -4.52 12.51 7.26
CA LYS A 119 -4.40 13.22 5.98
C LYS A 119 -4.15 14.72 6.17
N GLN A 120 -4.90 15.37 7.07
CA GLN A 120 -4.72 16.80 7.35
C GLN A 120 -3.35 17.10 7.96
N LYS A 121 -2.89 16.28 8.92
CA LYS A 121 -1.52 16.39 9.48
C LYS A 121 -0.45 16.21 8.40
N GLN A 122 -0.61 15.21 7.54
CA GLN A 122 0.31 14.97 6.44
C GLN A 122 0.39 16.16 5.48
N MET A 123 -0.75 16.77 5.15
CA MET A 123 -0.82 17.98 4.34
C MET A 123 -0.09 19.15 5.00
N LEU A 124 -0.32 19.38 6.31
CA LEU A 124 0.36 20.43 7.07
C LEU A 124 1.89 20.23 7.11
N LEU A 125 2.37 19.00 7.29
CA LEU A 125 3.80 18.69 7.26
C LEU A 125 4.41 18.89 5.86
N SER A 126 3.66 18.57 4.80
CA SER A 126 4.09 18.88 3.43
C SER A 126 4.20 20.39 3.21
N GLN A 127 3.19 21.16 3.65
CA GLN A 127 3.20 22.62 3.58
C GLN A 127 4.31 23.24 4.45
N GLN A 128 4.61 22.65 5.61
CA GLN A 128 5.71 23.09 6.47
C GLN A 128 7.03 23.09 5.72
N LYS A 129 7.33 22.01 4.99
CA LYS A 129 8.56 21.90 4.20
C LYS A 129 8.65 22.98 3.12
N GLU A 130 7.55 23.24 2.42
CA GLU A 130 7.49 24.30 1.39
C GLU A 130 7.65 25.70 2.01
N GLN A 131 7.01 25.96 3.15
CA GLN A 131 7.14 27.22 3.87
C GLN A 131 8.58 27.44 4.36
N MET A 132 9.24 26.40 4.88
CA MET A 132 10.65 26.48 5.27
C MET A 132 11.55 26.80 4.07
N GLU A 133 11.37 26.10 2.95
CA GLU A 133 12.14 26.37 1.72
C GLU A 133 11.89 27.80 1.20
N SER A 134 10.65 28.28 1.25
CA SER A 134 10.26 29.63 0.84
C SER A 134 10.90 30.71 1.72
N VAL A 135 10.90 30.54 3.05
CA VAL A 135 11.50 31.48 4.00
C VAL A 135 13.01 31.56 3.79
N VAL A 136 13.70 30.42 3.64
CA VAL A 136 15.13 30.38 3.34
C VAL A 136 15.44 31.10 2.03
N MET A 137 14.62 30.88 0.99
CA MET A 137 14.78 31.52 -0.31
C MET A 137 14.54 33.04 -0.25
N SER A 138 13.56 33.49 0.51
CA SER A 138 13.28 34.92 0.73
C SER A 138 14.42 35.60 1.46
N ASN A 139 14.81 35.08 2.62
CA ASN A 139 15.93 35.63 3.41
C ASN A 139 17.23 35.71 2.60
N ARG A 140 17.48 34.72 1.73
CA ARG A 140 18.63 34.75 0.83
C ARG A 140 18.51 35.86 -0.20
N LEU A 141 17.34 36.07 -0.79
CA LEU A 141 17.11 37.15 -1.75
C LEU A 141 17.31 38.51 -1.10
N ASP A 142 16.73 38.73 0.08
CA ASP A 142 16.84 40.00 0.82
C ASP A 142 18.30 40.34 1.09
N LYS A 143 19.07 39.36 1.61
CA LYS A 143 20.53 39.50 1.80
C LYS A 143 21.29 39.83 0.51
N ILE A 144 20.90 39.21 -0.62
CA ILE A 144 21.55 39.50 -1.91
C ILE A 144 21.20 40.92 -2.37
N GLN A 145 19.96 41.36 -2.19
CA GLN A 145 19.53 42.72 -2.55
C GLN A 145 20.26 43.78 -1.72
N ASP A 146 20.36 43.57 -0.41
CA ASP A 146 21.09 44.47 0.49
C ASP A 146 22.57 44.60 0.09
N LEU A 147 23.22 43.47 -0.20
CA LEU A 147 24.62 43.46 -0.65
C LEU A 147 24.79 44.06 -2.04
N ALA A 148 23.86 43.81 -2.96
CA ALA A 148 23.90 44.40 -4.29
C ALA A 148 23.75 45.91 -4.24
N GLN A 149 22.85 46.42 -3.39
CA GLN A 149 22.70 47.85 -3.15
C GLN A 149 23.97 48.46 -2.55
N ALA A 150 24.58 47.78 -1.56
CA ALA A 150 25.81 48.25 -0.94
C ALA A 150 27.00 48.31 -1.92
N MET A 151 27.04 47.42 -2.91
CA MET A 151 28.10 47.32 -3.92
C MET A 151 27.77 48.04 -5.25
N ASP A 152 26.64 48.76 -5.32
CA ASP A 152 26.17 49.42 -6.56
C ASP A 152 26.06 48.46 -7.77
N ILE A 153 25.62 47.23 -7.52
CA ILE A 153 25.40 46.22 -8.56
C ILE A 153 23.94 46.31 -9.04
N ASN A 154 23.77 46.62 -10.33
CA ASN A 154 22.45 46.65 -10.95
C ASN A 154 21.95 45.24 -11.28
N LEU A 155 21.19 44.64 -10.35
CA LEU A 155 20.57 43.31 -10.54
C LEU A 155 19.53 43.28 -11.67
N SER A 156 18.89 44.41 -11.99
CA SER A 156 17.93 44.48 -13.09
C SER A 156 18.59 44.36 -14.45
N GLU A 157 19.77 44.96 -14.62
CA GLU A 157 20.57 44.80 -15.84
C GLU A 157 21.06 43.35 -15.97
N PHE A 158 21.45 42.73 -14.85
CA PHE A 158 21.81 41.33 -14.86
C PHE A 158 20.63 40.45 -15.27
N ASP A 159 19.43 40.72 -14.74
CA ASP A 159 18.22 40.00 -15.10
C ASP A 159 17.92 40.05 -16.59
N ALA A 160 18.04 41.22 -17.22
CA ALA A 160 17.88 41.35 -18.67
C ALA A 160 18.90 40.50 -19.43
N THR A 161 20.15 40.51 -18.95
CA THR A 161 21.24 39.71 -19.54
C THR A 161 20.99 38.21 -19.39
N LEU A 162 20.54 37.77 -18.21
CA LEU A 162 20.17 36.38 -17.95
C LEU A 162 18.97 35.95 -18.80
N GLN A 163 17.96 36.81 -18.97
CA GLN A 163 16.78 36.52 -19.78
C GLN A 163 17.16 36.26 -21.25
N ALA A 164 18.04 37.07 -21.83
CA ALA A 164 18.53 36.84 -23.20
C ALA A 164 19.22 35.47 -23.38
N ILE A 165 19.91 35.00 -22.34
CA ILE A 165 20.54 33.66 -22.32
C ILE A 165 19.49 32.56 -22.17
N ILE A 166 18.49 32.78 -21.32
CA ILE A 166 17.39 31.84 -21.13
C ILE A 166 16.63 31.63 -22.45
N ASP A 167 16.35 32.72 -23.16
CA ASP A 167 15.54 32.69 -24.39
C ASP A 167 16.27 32.06 -25.58
N SER A 168 17.59 32.28 -25.70
CA SER A 168 18.32 31.94 -26.94
C SER A 168 19.50 30.99 -26.77
N CYS A 169 20.13 30.93 -25.59
CA CYS A 169 21.36 30.19 -25.29
C CYS A 169 22.43 30.23 -26.40
N THR A 170 22.53 31.38 -27.09
CA THR A 170 23.49 31.55 -28.18
C THR A 170 24.89 31.85 -27.64
N LYS A 171 25.90 31.62 -28.47
CA LYS A 171 27.29 31.97 -28.13
C LYS A 171 27.44 33.44 -27.77
N ASP A 172 26.73 34.33 -28.47
CA ASP A 172 26.78 35.77 -28.24
C ASP A 172 26.08 36.16 -26.93
N ALA A 173 24.92 35.58 -26.62
CA ALA A 173 24.24 35.78 -25.35
C ALA A 173 25.09 35.30 -24.17
N ILE A 174 25.70 34.12 -24.27
CA ILE A 174 26.62 33.60 -23.24
C ILE A 174 27.86 34.50 -23.09
N SER A 175 28.41 34.98 -24.21
CA SER A 175 29.56 35.90 -24.20
C SER A 175 29.21 37.23 -23.53
N ALA A 176 28.04 37.81 -23.82
CA ALA A 176 27.53 39.02 -23.20
C ALA A 176 27.33 38.84 -21.69
N GLY A 177 26.70 37.72 -21.27
CA GLY A 177 26.54 37.37 -19.86
C GLY A 177 27.86 37.26 -19.12
N LYS A 178 28.86 36.60 -19.71
CA LYS A 178 30.20 36.55 -19.14
C LYS A 178 30.79 37.95 -19.01
N GLN A 179 30.71 38.78 -20.05
CA GLN A 179 31.26 40.14 -20.01
C GLN A 179 30.65 40.95 -18.86
N TRP A 180 29.32 40.85 -18.68
CA TRP A 180 28.63 41.46 -17.56
C TRP A 180 29.16 40.94 -16.21
N ILE A 181 29.26 39.62 -16.03
CA ILE A 181 29.78 39.00 -14.79
C ILE A 181 31.17 39.54 -14.44
N PHE A 182 32.08 39.63 -15.41
CA PHE A 182 33.44 40.13 -15.17
C PHE A 182 33.49 41.65 -14.95
N ALA A 183 32.57 42.41 -15.54
CA ALA A 183 32.47 43.84 -15.28
C ALA A 183 31.91 44.12 -13.88
N ALA A 184 30.98 43.30 -13.40
CA ALA A 184 30.40 43.40 -12.07
C ALA A 184 31.32 42.89 -10.96
N ALA A 185 32.04 41.78 -11.18
CA ALA A 185 32.87 41.11 -10.17
C ALA A 185 34.24 41.79 -9.93
N LYS A 186 34.21 43.05 -9.46
CA LYS A 186 35.41 43.88 -9.23
C LYS A 186 36.16 43.57 -7.93
N SER A 187 35.49 42.97 -6.95
CA SER A 187 36.06 42.58 -5.65
C SER A 187 35.48 41.22 -5.19
N PRO A 188 36.02 40.62 -4.11
CA PRO A 188 35.46 39.40 -3.52
C PRO A 188 33.97 39.49 -3.19
N GLN A 189 33.53 40.62 -2.61
CA GLN A 189 32.13 40.85 -2.26
C GLN A 189 31.24 40.99 -3.51
N HIS A 190 31.73 41.65 -4.56
CA HIS A 190 30.99 41.73 -5.81
C HIS A 190 30.82 40.35 -6.44
N ALA A 191 31.90 39.57 -6.49
CA ALA A 191 31.89 38.20 -6.98
C ALA A 191 30.90 37.32 -6.20
N GLU A 192 30.86 37.49 -4.87
CA GLU A 192 29.92 36.79 -4.00
C GLU A 192 28.46 37.12 -4.33
N VAL A 193 28.12 38.40 -4.51
CA VAL A 193 26.77 38.83 -4.91
C VAL A 193 26.37 38.18 -6.24
N VAL A 194 27.24 38.25 -7.26
CA VAL A 194 26.97 37.67 -8.58
C VAL A 194 26.74 36.15 -8.49
N ALA A 195 27.61 35.43 -7.76
CA ALA A 195 27.48 33.98 -7.59
C ALA A 195 26.21 33.59 -6.82
N LYS A 196 25.89 34.29 -5.73
CA LYS A 196 24.68 34.05 -4.94
C LYS A 196 23.41 34.39 -5.74
N TYR A 197 23.45 35.41 -6.58
CA TYR A 197 22.32 35.76 -7.43
C TYR A 197 22.07 34.71 -8.53
N LEU A 198 23.13 34.16 -9.14
CA LEU A 198 23.00 33.01 -10.05
C LEU A 198 22.37 31.80 -9.33
N LEU A 199 22.79 31.50 -8.10
CA LEU A 199 22.14 30.47 -7.28
C LEU A 199 20.66 30.78 -7.07
N GLN A 200 20.31 32.02 -6.74
CA GLN A 200 18.92 32.44 -6.52
C GLN A 200 18.04 32.22 -7.77
N LYS A 201 18.58 32.41 -8.97
CA LYS A 201 17.87 32.21 -10.23
C LYS A 201 17.78 30.74 -10.67
N ILE A 202 18.74 29.89 -10.30
CA ILE A 202 18.80 28.48 -10.76
C ILE A 202 18.22 27.49 -9.74
N ALA A 203 18.42 27.72 -8.45
CA ALA A 203 18.05 26.79 -7.38
C ALA A 203 16.54 26.44 -7.29
N PRO A 204 15.58 27.34 -7.58
CA PRO A 204 14.17 27.03 -7.36
C PRO A 204 13.69 25.83 -8.18
N LYS A 205 12.80 25.02 -7.60
CA LYS A 205 12.34 23.75 -8.19
C LYS A 205 11.40 23.94 -9.38
N ASN A 206 10.67 25.05 -9.40
CA ASN A 206 9.69 25.41 -10.43
C ASN A 206 10.32 25.95 -11.73
N ILE A 207 11.64 26.16 -11.76
CA ILE A 207 12.34 26.65 -12.95
C ILE A 207 12.53 25.50 -13.95
N PRO A 208 12.18 25.69 -15.24
CA PRO A 208 12.39 24.67 -16.27
C PRO A 208 13.84 24.21 -16.36
N PHE A 209 14.07 22.93 -16.63
CA PHE A 209 15.42 22.38 -16.74
C PHE A 209 16.26 23.12 -17.80
N THR A 210 15.67 23.46 -18.94
CA THR A 210 16.33 24.21 -20.02
C THR A 210 16.92 25.53 -19.53
N THR A 211 16.15 26.29 -18.74
CA THR A 211 16.60 27.54 -18.10
C THR A 211 17.80 27.27 -17.19
N LYS A 212 17.74 26.23 -16.34
CA LYS A 212 18.86 25.85 -15.46
C LYS A 212 20.10 25.51 -16.27
N LEU A 213 19.96 24.73 -17.34
CA LEU A 213 21.05 24.30 -18.20
C LEU A 213 21.72 25.49 -18.90
N HIS A 214 20.95 26.42 -19.47
CA HIS A 214 21.48 27.61 -20.13
C HIS A 214 22.33 28.47 -19.18
N LEU A 215 21.86 28.66 -17.94
CA LEU A 215 22.61 29.40 -16.93
C LEU A 215 23.82 28.63 -16.39
N ILE A 216 23.77 27.29 -16.35
CA ILE A 216 24.95 26.46 -16.05
C ILE A 216 26.01 26.59 -17.16
N TYR A 217 25.61 26.73 -18.43
CA TYR A 217 26.55 27.00 -19.52
C TYR A 217 27.22 28.37 -19.40
N LEU A 218 26.49 29.38 -18.92
CA LEU A 218 27.09 30.67 -18.58
C LEU A 218 28.15 30.53 -17.47
N ILE A 219 27.84 29.81 -16.38
CA ILE A 219 28.80 29.56 -15.29
C ILE A 219 30.02 28.82 -15.83
N ASN A 220 29.84 27.85 -16.71
CA ASN A 220 30.94 27.13 -17.34
C ASN A 220 31.87 28.05 -18.15
N ASP A 221 31.32 28.94 -18.99
CA ASP A 221 32.14 29.89 -19.77
C ASP A 221 32.85 30.89 -18.85
N ALA A 222 32.17 31.36 -17.79
CA ALA A 222 32.78 32.23 -16.79
C ALA A 222 33.94 31.54 -16.05
N LEU A 223 33.79 30.28 -15.61
CA LEU A 223 34.84 29.51 -14.93
C LEU A 223 36.07 29.29 -15.82
N HIS A 224 35.86 28.93 -17.08
CA HIS A 224 36.95 28.79 -18.05
C HIS A 224 37.80 30.08 -18.11
N HIS A 225 37.14 31.23 -18.17
CA HIS A 225 37.83 32.52 -18.23
C HIS A 225 38.40 32.95 -16.88
N CYS A 226 37.83 32.51 -15.75
CA CYS A 226 38.42 32.77 -14.43
C CYS A 226 39.81 32.13 -14.32
N VAL A 227 39.96 30.90 -14.80
CA VAL A 227 41.25 30.21 -14.83
C VAL A 227 42.21 30.91 -15.80
N LYS A 228 41.75 31.31 -16.98
CA LYS A 228 42.58 31.97 -18.01
C LYS A 228 43.02 33.39 -17.64
N ARG A 229 42.18 34.15 -16.92
CA ARG A 229 42.42 35.55 -16.53
C ARG A 229 42.86 35.71 -15.07
N GLU A 230 43.12 34.61 -14.38
CA GLU A 230 43.46 34.55 -12.95
C GLU A 230 42.47 35.28 -12.02
N ALA A 231 41.17 35.28 -12.36
CA ALA A 231 40.12 35.89 -11.53
C ALA A 231 39.76 34.99 -10.34
N LYS A 232 40.65 34.93 -9.35
CA LYS A 232 40.58 34.04 -8.18
C LYS A 232 39.35 34.29 -7.30
N ASP A 233 38.95 35.55 -7.15
CA ASP A 233 37.81 35.94 -6.33
C ASP A 233 36.49 35.41 -6.91
N LEU A 234 36.29 35.63 -8.21
CA LEU A 234 35.12 35.12 -8.94
C LEU A 234 35.10 33.58 -8.98
N HIS A 235 36.26 32.96 -9.21
CA HIS A 235 36.40 31.51 -9.16
C HIS A 235 35.98 30.94 -7.79
N THR A 236 36.46 31.55 -6.71
CA THR A 236 36.15 31.16 -5.33
C THR A 236 34.65 31.31 -5.06
N ALA A 237 34.07 32.46 -5.41
CA ALA A 237 32.65 32.74 -5.23
C ALA A 237 31.76 31.73 -5.98
N LEU A 238 32.05 31.45 -7.25
CA LEU A 238 31.34 30.43 -8.05
C LEU A 238 31.47 29.03 -7.43
N GLY A 239 32.63 28.70 -6.85
CA GLY A 239 32.85 27.44 -6.14
C GLY A 239 31.95 27.25 -4.91
N THR A 240 31.53 28.32 -4.24
CA THR A 240 30.63 28.22 -3.08
C THR A 240 29.19 27.85 -3.44
N VAL A 241 28.76 28.16 -4.68
CA VAL A 241 27.37 27.97 -5.13
C VAL A 241 27.20 26.81 -6.10
N ILE A 242 28.30 26.26 -6.64
CA ILE A 242 28.22 25.27 -7.72
C ILE A 242 27.55 23.96 -7.28
N ILE A 243 27.77 23.54 -6.04
CA ILE A 243 27.20 22.30 -5.50
C ILE A 243 25.67 22.35 -5.49
N PRO A 244 25.01 23.32 -4.82
CA PRO A 244 23.56 23.40 -4.84
C PRO A 244 22.98 23.66 -6.24
N ILE A 245 23.68 24.39 -7.11
CA ILE A 245 23.26 24.61 -8.51
C ILE A 245 23.23 23.29 -9.29
N TYR A 246 24.36 22.57 -9.32
CA TYR A 246 24.50 21.36 -10.10
C TYR A 246 23.64 20.23 -9.53
N CYS A 247 23.80 19.92 -8.23
CA CYS A 247 23.11 18.81 -7.61
C CYS A 247 21.59 19.04 -7.56
N GLY A 248 21.14 20.28 -7.28
CA GLY A 248 19.72 20.63 -7.32
C GLY A 248 19.12 20.48 -8.72
N SER A 249 19.85 20.87 -9.76
CA SER A 249 19.43 20.67 -11.16
C SER A 249 19.41 19.19 -11.54
N TYR A 250 20.41 18.41 -11.09
CA TYR A 250 20.52 16.99 -11.37
C TYR A 250 19.38 16.16 -10.76
N LEU A 251 19.02 16.44 -9.50
CA LEU A 251 17.95 15.72 -8.80
C LEU A 251 16.56 15.97 -9.39
N THR A 252 16.38 17.06 -10.16
CA THR A 252 15.11 17.40 -10.81
C THR A 252 15.09 17.03 -12.30
N ALA A 253 16.19 16.50 -12.84
CA ALA A 253 16.34 16.16 -14.24
C ALA A 253 15.92 14.71 -14.55
N ASN A 254 15.41 14.49 -15.77
CA ASN A 254 15.27 13.16 -16.36
C ASN A 254 16.62 12.64 -16.89
N ASP A 255 16.67 11.39 -17.36
CA ASP A 255 17.94 10.75 -17.71
C ASP A 255 18.65 11.38 -18.92
N GLU A 256 17.90 11.86 -19.92
CA GLU A 256 18.47 12.61 -21.06
C GLU A 256 19.15 13.91 -20.59
N ASN A 257 18.49 14.63 -19.69
CA ASN A 257 18.96 15.90 -19.15
C ASN A 257 20.13 15.70 -18.17
N LYS A 258 20.14 14.61 -17.40
CA LYS A 258 21.30 14.20 -16.58
C LYS A 258 22.54 13.97 -17.46
N ALA A 259 22.39 13.32 -18.61
CA ALA A 259 23.52 13.12 -19.53
C ALA A 259 24.13 14.44 -20.04
N LYS A 260 23.33 15.51 -20.18
CA LYS A 260 23.83 16.87 -20.50
C LYS A 260 24.64 17.45 -19.35
N LEU A 261 24.18 17.29 -18.10
CA LEU A 261 24.92 17.71 -16.90
C LEU A 261 26.20 16.90 -16.68
N ASP A 262 26.18 15.59 -16.94
CA ASP A 262 27.35 14.72 -16.81
C ASP A 262 28.49 15.14 -17.76
N LYS A 263 28.15 15.63 -18.97
CA LYS A 263 29.14 16.22 -19.89
C LYS A 263 29.79 17.46 -19.29
N VAL A 264 29.02 18.32 -18.63
CA VAL A 264 29.52 19.53 -17.95
C VAL A 264 30.42 19.14 -16.78
N LEU A 265 30.00 18.20 -15.94
CA LEU A 265 30.81 17.71 -14.81
C LEU A 265 32.12 17.08 -15.28
N LYS A 266 32.07 16.28 -16.35
CA LYS A 266 33.26 15.69 -16.96
C LYS A 266 34.22 16.79 -17.42
N LEU A 267 33.72 17.84 -18.07
CA LEU A 267 34.53 18.98 -18.50
C LEU A 267 35.20 19.68 -17.31
N TRP A 268 34.45 19.95 -16.23
CA TRP A 268 34.99 20.57 -15.02
C TRP A 268 36.07 19.71 -14.35
N ALA A 269 35.90 18.39 -14.34
CA ALA A 269 36.88 17.46 -13.79
C ALA A 269 38.15 17.38 -14.65
N THR A 270 38.00 17.23 -15.97
CA THR A 270 39.13 17.13 -16.91
C THR A 270 39.94 18.42 -16.98
N ASN A 271 39.30 19.58 -16.93
CA ASN A 271 39.99 20.87 -16.99
C ASN A 271 40.41 21.40 -15.62
N HIS A 272 40.22 20.60 -14.55
CA HIS A 272 40.58 20.95 -13.17
C HIS A 272 40.02 22.31 -12.71
N TYR A 273 38.80 22.66 -13.12
CA TYR A 273 38.18 23.93 -12.71
C TYR A 273 37.84 23.95 -11.22
N PHE A 274 37.72 22.80 -10.57
CA PHE A 274 37.51 22.72 -9.12
C PHE A 274 38.46 21.72 -8.48
N ARG A 275 38.69 21.91 -7.18
CA ARG A 275 39.41 20.94 -6.34
C ARG A 275 38.67 19.61 -6.31
N GLU A 276 39.41 18.52 -6.15
CA GLU A 276 38.88 17.15 -6.17
C GLU A 276 37.72 16.95 -5.19
N GLY A 277 37.81 17.51 -3.98
CA GLY A 277 36.72 17.43 -2.98
C GLY A 277 35.40 18.09 -3.40
N ILE A 278 35.40 19.08 -4.29
CA ILE A 278 34.17 19.63 -4.87
C ILE A 278 33.63 18.66 -5.92
N ILE A 279 34.49 18.13 -6.79
CA ILE A 279 34.10 17.17 -7.83
C ILE A 279 33.49 15.90 -7.21
N GLU A 280 34.03 15.40 -6.09
CA GLU A 280 33.48 14.25 -5.37
C GLU A 280 32.07 14.52 -4.83
N GLN A 281 31.82 15.73 -4.33
CA GLN A 281 30.48 16.14 -3.88
C GLN A 281 29.51 16.22 -5.05
N LEU A 282 29.93 16.80 -6.18
CA LEU A 282 29.10 16.86 -7.40
C LEU A 282 28.71 15.49 -7.93
N LYS A 283 29.56 14.46 -7.73
CA LYS A 283 29.26 13.05 -8.06
C LYS A 283 28.27 12.39 -7.10
N LYS A 284 27.92 13.01 -5.97
CA LYS A 284 26.99 12.48 -4.95
C LYS A 284 25.81 13.44 -4.68
N PRO A 285 24.94 13.71 -5.68
CA PRO A 285 23.95 14.79 -5.60
C PRO A 285 23.01 14.72 -4.40
N VAL A 286 22.54 13.53 -4.03
CA VAL A 286 21.60 13.33 -2.91
C VAL A 286 22.24 13.74 -1.58
N ILE A 287 23.46 13.25 -1.31
CA ILE A 287 24.17 13.52 -0.05
C ILE A 287 24.55 14.99 0.01
N SER A 288 25.12 15.53 -1.06
CA SER A 288 25.55 16.93 -1.09
C SER A 288 24.39 17.91 -0.94
N MET A 289 23.22 17.63 -1.53
CA MET A 289 22.03 18.45 -1.30
C MET A 289 21.50 18.33 0.12
N SER A 290 21.54 17.15 0.73
CA SER A 290 21.15 16.97 2.14
C SER A 290 22.05 17.78 3.07
N THR A 291 23.37 17.72 2.87
CA THR A 291 24.34 18.52 3.62
C THR A 291 24.11 20.01 3.44
N TYR A 292 23.88 20.46 2.21
CA TYR A 292 23.55 21.86 1.93
C TYR A 292 22.26 22.31 2.61
N GLN A 293 21.19 21.50 2.55
CA GLN A 293 19.92 21.79 3.22
C GLN A 293 20.08 21.89 4.74
N ALA A 294 20.86 20.98 5.35
CA ALA A 294 21.15 21.05 6.78
C ALA A 294 21.89 22.35 7.16
N PHE A 295 22.85 22.78 6.34
CA PHE A 295 23.53 24.06 6.53
C PHE A 295 22.57 25.25 6.42
N GLN A 296 21.70 25.27 5.41
CA GLN A 296 20.70 26.33 5.24
C GLN A 296 19.71 26.40 6.41
N ILE A 297 19.29 25.25 6.94
CA ILE A 297 18.42 25.19 8.12
C ILE A 297 19.12 25.77 9.34
N LYS A 298 20.42 25.47 9.51
CA LYS A 298 21.23 26.01 10.60
C LYS A 298 21.40 27.53 10.49
N GLU A 299 21.68 28.07 9.31
CA GLU A 299 21.81 29.52 9.09
C GLU A 299 20.51 30.29 9.29
N ASN A 300 19.36 29.68 8.98
CA ASN A 300 18.04 30.33 9.06
C ASN A 300 17.23 29.82 10.26
N HIS A 301 17.91 29.39 11.33
CA HIS A 301 17.29 28.70 12.46
C HIS A 301 16.11 29.49 13.05
N GLU A 302 16.27 30.77 13.36
CA GLU A 302 15.23 31.59 13.98
C GLU A 302 13.97 31.68 13.12
N ALA A 303 14.12 31.97 11.84
CA ALA A 303 13.00 32.07 10.91
C ALA A 303 12.29 30.72 10.71
N ILE A 304 13.07 29.62 10.65
CA ILE A 304 12.53 28.26 10.55
C ILE A 304 11.80 27.84 11.82
N GLN A 305 12.31 28.17 13.01
CA GLN A 305 11.63 27.89 14.27
C GLN A 305 10.25 28.55 14.32
N GLY A 306 10.11 29.77 13.80
CA GLY A 306 8.81 30.43 13.66
C GLY A 306 7.82 29.62 12.82
N VAL A 307 8.26 29.07 11.68
CA VAL A 307 7.43 28.20 10.83
C VAL A 307 7.06 26.90 11.54
N LEU A 308 8.03 26.24 12.19
CA LEU A 308 7.82 24.99 12.92
C LEU A 308 6.80 25.18 14.05
N ALA A 309 6.94 26.25 14.85
CA ALA A 309 6.03 26.57 15.95
C ALA A 309 4.60 26.84 15.45
N SER A 310 4.45 27.60 14.37
CA SER A 310 3.13 27.89 13.79
C SER A 310 2.42 26.63 13.29
N VAL A 311 3.13 25.74 12.60
CA VAL A 311 2.55 24.46 12.12
C VAL A 311 2.23 23.54 13.29
N GLN A 312 3.10 23.47 14.30
CA GLN A 312 2.87 22.64 15.48
C GLN A 312 1.61 23.07 16.24
N GLU A 313 1.36 24.38 16.36
CA GLU A 313 0.13 24.88 16.97
C GLU A 313 -1.11 24.49 16.16
N LYS A 314 -1.05 24.55 14.82
CA LYS A 314 -2.14 24.06 13.95
C LYS A 314 -2.41 22.57 14.14
N ILE A 315 -1.37 21.75 14.23
CA ILE A 315 -1.48 20.31 14.49
C ILE A 315 -2.15 20.06 15.85
N LYS A 316 -1.72 20.78 16.88
CA LYS A 316 -2.28 20.68 18.23
C LYS A 316 -3.77 21.05 18.28
N ILE A 317 -4.19 22.08 17.54
CA ILE A 317 -5.60 22.47 17.41
C ILE A 317 -6.40 21.35 16.73
N LEU A 318 -5.89 20.77 15.64
CA LEU A 318 -6.56 19.66 14.94
C LEU A 318 -6.69 18.41 15.82
N GLU A 319 -5.65 18.06 16.57
CA GLU A 319 -5.70 16.95 17.53
C GLU A 319 -6.74 17.17 18.61
N LYS A 320 -6.84 18.39 19.14
CA LYS A 320 -7.85 18.76 20.13
C LYS A 320 -9.27 18.61 19.56
N GLN A 321 -9.52 19.17 18.37
CA GLN A 321 -10.83 19.08 17.70
C GLN A 321 -11.21 17.63 17.41
N HIS A 322 -10.26 16.81 16.99
CA HIS A 322 -10.49 15.38 16.78
C HIS A 322 -10.79 14.66 18.11
N GLY A 323 -10.06 14.96 19.18
CA GLY A 323 -10.33 14.41 20.51
C GLY A 323 -11.74 14.75 21.02
N GLU A 324 -12.18 15.99 20.84
CA GLU A 324 -13.54 16.43 21.16
C GLU A 324 -14.60 15.67 20.33
N TYR A 325 -14.36 15.48 19.04
CA TYR A 325 -15.23 14.67 18.18
C TYR A 325 -15.32 13.21 18.65
N VAL A 326 -14.19 12.56 18.93
CA VAL A 326 -14.17 11.17 19.41
C VAL A 326 -14.89 11.04 20.75
N ALA A 327 -14.68 11.97 21.68
CA ALA A 327 -15.36 11.98 22.98
C ALA A 327 -16.89 12.14 22.82
N HIS A 328 -17.34 13.07 21.98
CA HIS A 328 -18.76 13.28 21.68
C HIS A 328 -19.39 12.02 21.06
N MET A 329 -18.67 11.41 20.12
CA MET A 329 -19.06 10.15 19.51
C MET A 329 -19.20 9.07 20.60
N GLN A 330 -18.18 8.86 21.43
CA GLN A 330 -18.18 7.79 22.44
C GLN A 330 -19.34 7.95 23.44
N TYR A 331 -19.58 9.19 23.87
CA TYR A 331 -20.72 9.52 24.73
C TYR A 331 -22.07 9.19 24.08
N SER A 332 -22.23 9.51 22.79
CA SER A 332 -23.44 9.19 22.02
C SER A 332 -23.69 7.68 21.93
N ASN A 333 -22.63 6.90 21.70
CA ASN A 333 -22.72 5.44 21.65
C ASN A 333 -23.15 4.83 22.99
N ILE A 334 -22.56 5.32 24.09
CA ILE A 334 -22.91 4.90 25.45
C ILE A 334 -24.39 5.19 25.74
N ASN A 335 -24.88 6.40 25.45
CA ASN A 335 -26.28 6.75 25.66
C ASN A 335 -27.26 5.94 24.81
N SER A 336 -26.92 5.62 23.55
CA SER A 336 -27.75 4.72 22.73
C SER A 336 -27.82 3.30 23.31
N SER A 337 -26.71 2.78 23.85
CA SER A 337 -26.69 1.45 24.49
C SER A 337 -27.52 1.37 25.78
N TYR A 338 -27.49 2.42 26.62
CA TYR A 338 -28.35 2.52 27.81
C TYR A 338 -29.84 2.63 27.46
N SER A 339 -30.18 3.30 26.35
CA SER A 339 -31.58 3.43 25.92
C SER A 339 -32.15 2.09 25.41
N ASN A 340 -31.32 1.26 24.77
CA ASN A 340 -31.72 -0.06 24.28
C ASN A 340 -31.82 -1.13 25.38
N SER A 341 -30.98 -1.07 26.43
CA SER A 341 -31.02 -2.04 27.53
C SER A 341 -32.34 -1.98 28.31
N ASN A 342 -32.88 -0.78 28.52
CA ASN A 342 -34.18 -0.57 29.18
C ASN A 342 -35.39 -1.12 28.39
N ASN A 343 -35.24 -1.39 27.09
CA ASN A 343 -36.30 -1.95 26.24
C ASN A 343 -36.18 -3.48 26.05
N SER A 344 -35.04 -4.08 26.40
CA SER A 344 -34.70 -5.49 26.13
C SER A 344 -35.14 -6.47 27.21
N SER A 345 -35.55 -6.00 28.39
CA SER A 345 -36.03 -6.84 29.51
C SER A 345 -37.32 -7.61 29.20
N SER A 346 -38.08 -7.21 28.19
CA SER A 346 -39.33 -7.86 27.76
C SER A 346 -39.13 -8.91 26.64
N ALA A 347 -38.04 -8.81 25.86
CA ALA A 347 -37.81 -9.64 24.68
C ALA A 347 -37.10 -10.97 24.99
N THR A 348 -36.20 -10.99 25.97
CA THR A 348 -35.48 -12.21 26.39
C THR A 348 -36.42 -13.26 27.00
N THR A 349 -37.48 -12.83 27.71
CA THR A 349 -38.51 -13.72 28.27
C THR A 349 -39.33 -14.40 27.18
N ALA A 350 -39.62 -13.70 26.07
CA ALA A 350 -40.42 -14.23 24.96
C ALA A 350 -39.68 -15.29 24.12
N VAL A 351 -38.37 -15.09 23.91
CA VAL A 351 -37.53 -16.04 23.15
C VAL A 351 -37.27 -17.32 23.95
N ALA A 352 -37.01 -17.22 25.26
CA ALA A 352 -36.87 -18.38 26.14
C ALA A 352 -38.16 -19.22 26.19
N ALA A 353 -39.33 -18.58 26.28
CA ALA A 353 -40.63 -19.26 26.25
C ALA A 353 -40.89 -19.98 24.92
N THR A 354 -40.42 -19.42 23.80
CA THR A 354 -40.62 -20.00 22.46
C THR A 354 -39.72 -21.22 22.22
N LEU A 355 -38.45 -21.16 22.65
CA LEU A 355 -37.51 -22.29 22.59
C LEU A 355 -37.94 -23.45 23.48
N GLN A 356 -38.48 -23.16 24.66
CA GLN A 356 -39.00 -24.19 25.58
C GLN A 356 -40.24 -24.90 25.01
N LYS A 357 -41.12 -24.15 24.33
CA LYS A 357 -42.28 -24.70 23.62
C LYS A 357 -41.88 -25.57 22.42
N GLN A 358 -40.77 -25.23 21.74
CA GLN A 358 -40.25 -25.98 20.60
C GLN A 358 -39.55 -27.29 21.03
N GLN A 359 -38.84 -27.31 22.16
CA GLN A 359 -38.28 -28.54 22.75
C GLN A 359 -39.38 -29.51 23.23
N GLN A 360 -40.50 -28.99 23.75
CA GLN A 360 -41.65 -29.83 24.11
C GLN A 360 -42.30 -30.50 22.89
N LEU A 361 -42.36 -29.83 21.74
CA LEU A 361 -42.92 -30.40 20.51
C LEU A 361 -42.03 -31.49 19.89
N GLN A 362 -40.71 -31.41 20.07
CA GLN A 362 -39.78 -32.46 19.57
C GLN A 362 -39.84 -33.76 20.38
N GLN A 363 -40.28 -33.73 21.64
CA GLN A 363 -40.48 -34.96 22.42
C GLN A 363 -41.75 -35.74 22.05
N ILE A 364 -42.68 -35.15 21.30
CA ILE A 364 -43.98 -35.77 20.98
C ILE A 364 -43.91 -36.64 19.70
N GLN A 365 -42.79 -36.64 18.97
CA GLN A 365 -42.71 -37.25 17.63
C GLN A 365 -41.81 -38.50 17.51
N ILE A 366 -41.54 -39.22 18.60
CA ILE A 366 -40.95 -40.57 18.51
C ILE A 366 -42.08 -41.61 18.64
N PRO A 367 -42.53 -42.27 17.54
CA PRO A 367 -43.45 -43.38 17.66
C PRO A 367 -42.71 -44.58 18.27
N HIS A 368 -42.96 -44.81 19.55
CA HIS A 368 -42.70 -46.07 20.24
C HIS A 368 -43.71 -47.12 19.74
N ARG A 369 -43.39 -47.92 18.71
CA ARG A 369 -44.01 -49.24 18.38
C ARG A 369 -43.05 -49.98 17.43
N PHE A 370 -42.68 -51.25 17.54
CA PHE A 370 -42.95 -52.36 18.46
C PHE A 370 -41.91 -53.47 18.14
N TRP A 371 -41.55 -54.29 19.13
CA TRP A 371 -40.70 -55.50 19.02
C TRP A 371 -41.41 -56.72 18.42
N LYS A 372 -40.64 -57.79 18.14
CA LYS A 372 -40.95 -59.24 17.91
C LYS A 372 -41.24 -59.61 16.44
N PHE A 373 -40.67 -60.65 15.82
CA PHE A 373 -40.13 -61.95 16.28
C PHE A 373 -38.77 -62.29 15.63
#